data_AF-A0A955NBI3-F1
#
_entry.id   AF-A0A955NBI3-F1
#
_cell.length_a   1.000
_cell.length_b   1.000
_cell.length_c   1.000
_cell.angle_alpha   90.00
_cell.angle_beta   90.00
_cell.angle_gamma   90.00
#
_symmetry.space_group_name_H-M   'P 1'
#
loop_
_entity.id
_entity.type
_entity.pdbx_description
1 polymer ?
#
loop_
_entity_poly.entity_id
_entity_poly.type
_entity_poly.pdbx_seq_one_letter_code
_entity_poly.pdbx_strand_id
1 'polypeptide(L)' 'IQIHGGYGYLRDYNVERYMRDAKLCEIGEGTSEILRVLIAKQLGERLG' A
#
# COMPACT_ATOMS: atom_id res chain seq x y z
N ILE A 1 8.19 -10.89 1.82
CA ILE A 1 8.28 -12.09 0.95
C ILE A 1 9.71 -12.36 0.49
N GLN A 2 10.35 -11.46 -0.26
CA GLN A 2 11.66 -11.70 -0.89
C GLN A 2 12.74 -12.31 0.03
N ILE A 3 12.93 -11.74 1.23
CA ILE A 3 13.92 -12.24 2.22
C ILE A 3 13.64 -13.70 2.63
N HIS A 4 12.38 -14.10 2.66
CA HIS A 4 11.97 -15.46 3.06
C HIS A 4 12.03 -16.47 1.90
N GLY A 5 12.40 -16.04 0.70
CA GLY A 5 12.43 -16.89 -0.51
C GLY A 5 11.09 -17.59 -0.74
N GLY A 6 11.15 -18.88 -1.14
CA GLY A 6 9.96 -19.70 -1.40
C GLY A 6 9.04 -19.88 -0.19
N TYR A 7 9.60 -19.92 1.03
CA TYR A 7 8.81 -20.01 2.26
C TYR A 7 7.88 -18.80 2.46
N GLY A 8 8.26 -17.65 1.90
CA GLY A 8 7.42 -16.46 1.94
C GLY A 8 6.07 -16.60 1.22
N TYR A 9 5.88 -17.62 0.39
CA TYR A 9 4.62 -17.92 -0.32
C TYR A 9 3.79 -19.02 0.36
N LEU A 10 4.34 -19.73 1.35
CA LEU A 10 3.59 -20.76 2.07
C LEU A 10 2.71 -20.12 3.13
N ARG A 11 1.50 -20.65 3.29
CA ARG A 11 0.54 -20.17 4.31
C ARG A 11 0.97 -20.46 5.75
N ASP A 12 1.98 -21.31 5.94
CA ASP A 12 2.57 -21.61 7.24
C ASP A 12 3.36 -20.42 7.82
N TYR A 13 3.69 -19.43 6.98
CA TYR A 13 4.43 -18.23 7.37
C TYR A 13 3.55 -16.98 7.26
N ASN A 14 3.50 -16.17 8.32
CA ASN A 14 2.62 -15.00 8.39
C ASN A 14 2.91 -13.92 7.32
N VAL A 15 4.11 -13.92 6.73
CA VAL A 15 4.55 -12.88 5.78
C VAL A 15 3.68 -12.81 4.52
N GLU A 16 3.12 -13.93 4.06
CA GLU A 16 2.19 -13.94 2.92
C GLU A 16 0.90 -13.17 3.24
N ARG A 17 0.36 -13.38 4.45
CA ARG A 17 -0.85 -12.72 4.92
C ARG A 17 -0.63 -11.22 5.02
N TYR A 18 0.48 -10.79 5.61
CA TYR A 18 0.82 -9.38 5.70
C TYR A 18 0.94 -8.71 4.32
N MET A 19 1.50 -9.39 3.32
CA MET A 19 1.55 -8.86 1.95
C MET A 19 0.16 -8.66 1.36
N ARG A 20 -0.76 -9.62 1.57
CA ARG A 20 -2.14 -9.49 1.09
C ARG A 20 -2.89 -8.36 1.79
N ASP A 21 -2.76 -8.28 3.11
CA ASP A 21 -3.45 -7.28 3.93
C ASP A 21 -2.94 -5.86 3.59
N ALA A 22 -1.63 -5.72 3.30
CA ALA A 22 -1.04 -4.43 2.91
C ALA A 22 -1.70 -3.81 1.66
N LYS A 23 -2.23 -4.62 0.74
CA LYS A 23 -2.91 -4.09 -0.45
C LYS A 23 -4.16 -3.29 -0.09
N LEU A 24 -4.82 -3.62 1.02
CA LEU A 24 -6.00 -2.88 1.49
C LEU A 24 -5.64 -1.43 1.81
N CYS A 25 -4.44 -1.15 2.33
CA CYS A 25 -3.99 0.21 2.62
C CYS A 25 -3.94 1.09 1.35
N GLU A 26 -3.77 0.50 0.18
CA GLU A 26 -3.70 1.25 -1.09
C GLU A 26 -5.07 1.58 -1.69
N ILE A 27 -6.14 0.90 -1.27
CA ILE A 27 -7.47 0.97 -1.92
C ILE A 27 -8.64 1.19 -0.96
N GLY A 28 -8.51 0.86 0.33
CA GLY A 28 -9.63 0.68 1.26
C GLY A 28 -10.35 1.98 1.64
N GLU A 29 -9.61 3.06 1.87
CA GLU A 29 -10.15 4.35 2.35
C GLU A 29 -9.85 5.47 1.35
N GLY A 30 -9.94 5.13 0.07
CA GLY A 30 -9.47 5.96 -1.03
C GLY A 30 -8.23 5.38 -1.66
N THR A 31 -8.20 5.35 -2.99
CA THR A 31 -7.06 4.79 -3.70
C THR A 31 -5.86 5.71 -3.62
N SER A 32 -4.68 5.11 -3.70
CA SER A 32 -3.41 5.86 -3.70
C SER A 32 -3.37 6.93 -4.80
N GLU A 33 -4.01 6.71 -5.96
CA GLU A 33 -4.14 7.69 -7.04
C GLU A 33 -4.92 8.93 -6.58
N ILE A 34 -6.09 8.73 -5.97
CA ILE A 34 -6.95 9.83 -5.52
C ILE A 34 -6.26 10.61 -4.41
N LEU A 35 -5.64 9.93 -3.45
CA LEU A 35 -4.90 10.60 -2.38
C LEU A 35 -3.75 11.46 -2.94
N ARG A 36 -3.01 10.97 -3.94
CA ARG A 36 -1.97 11.77 -4.62
C ARG A 36 -2.54 13.02 -5.30
N VAL A 37 -3.69 12.92 -5.95
CA VAL A 37 -4.39 14.08 -6.55
C VAL A 37 -4.77 15.11 -5.49
N LEU A 38 -5.34 14.66 -4.36
CA LEU A 38 -5.72 15.54 -3.26
C LEU A 38 -4.51 16.26 -2.66
N ILE A 39 -3.41 15.53 -2.41
CA ILE A 39 -2.17 16.12 -1.91
C ILE A 39 -1.62 17.15 -2.90
N ALA A 40 -1.59 16.83 -4.20
CA ALA A 40 -1.11 17.75 -5.23
C ALA A 40 -1.93 19.05 -5.28
N LYS A 41 -3.26 18.94 -5.19
CA LYS A 41 -4.16 20.10 -5.11
C LYS A 41 -3.86 20.97 -3.89
N GLN A 42 -3.76 20.35 -2.70
CA GLN A 42 -3.48 21.07 -1.45
C GLN A 42 -2.10 21.76 -1.48
N LEU A 43 -1.10 21.14 -2.10
CA LEU A 43 0.21 21.76 -2.27
C LEU A 43 0.15 22.95 -3.23
N GLY A 44 -0.60 22.84 -4.33
CA GLY A 44 -0.82 23.95 -5.26
C GLY A 44 -1.50 25.15 -4.60
N GLU A 45 -2.52 24.92 -3.80
CA GLU A 45 -3.23 25.97 -3.04
C GLU A 45 -2.36 26.63 -1.97
N ARG A 46 -1.38 25.92 -1.42
CA ARG A 46 -0.50 26.44 -0.35
C ARG A 46 0.71 27.21 -0.89
N LEU A 47 1.14 26.93 -2.12
CA LEU A 47 2.34 27.52 -2.72
C LEU A 47 2.03 28.66 -3.70
N GLY A 48 0.80 28.76 -4.20
CA GLY A 48 0.31 29.91 -4.98
C GLY A 48 -0.26 30.99 -4.07
#